data_AF-A0A9Q3BDW2-F1
#
_entry.id   AF-A0A9Q3BDW2-F1
#
_cell.length_a   1.000
_cell.length_b   1.000
_cell.length_c   1.000
_cell.angle_alpha   90.00
_cell.angle_beta   90.00
_cell.angle_gamma   90.00
#
_symmetry.space_group_name_H-M   'P 1'
#
loop_
_entity.id
_entity.type
_entity.pdbx_description
1 polymer ?
#
loop_
_entity_poly.entity_id
_entity_poly.type
_entity_poly.pdbx_seq_one_letter_code
_entity_poly.pdbx_strand_id
1 'polypeptide(L)'
;MLRRPPYPESLETRKEIEKHINEILEMDVIRKIGHNEIVENTTPVLITWHDGKYRLCGDFRAPNNYTKAGRYPIPRIPHALKKLAKAK
;
A
#
# COMPACT_ATOMS: atom_id res chain seq x y z
N MET A 1 -13.10 -5.40 -12.02
CA MET A 1 -13.58 -6.17 -10.86
C MET A 1 -12.74 -5.78 -9.66
N LEU A 2 -13.36 -5.38 -8.54
CA LEU A 2 -12.66 -4.89 -7.35
C LEU A 2 -12.25 -5.99 -6.38
N ARG A 3 -12.80 -7.20 -6.55
CA ARG A 3 -12.27 -8.41 -5.94
C ARG A 3 -11.26 -9.04 -6.88
N ARG A 4 -10.04 -9.22 -6.38
CA ARG A 4 -8.96 -9.92 -7.07
C ARG A 4 -8.42 -11.04 -6.20
N PRO A 5 -8.15 -12.23 -6.78
CA PRO A 5 -7.47 -13.30 -6.07
C PRO A 5 -6.01 -12.91 -5.80
N PRO A 6 -5.37 -13.52 -4.79
CA PRO A 6 -3.93 -13.38 -4.59
C PRO A 6 -3.15 -13.93 -5.79
N TYR A 7 -1.98 -13.35 -6.04
CA TYR A 7 -1.09 -13.85 -7.08
C TYR A 7 -0.44 -15.18 -6.66
N PRO A 8 -0.13 -16.07 -7.61
CA PRO A 8 0.66 -17.26 -7.33
C PRO A 8 2.09 -16.84 -6.98
N GLU A 9 2.61 -17.35 -5.86
CA GLU A 9 3.90 -16.94 -5.30
C GLU A 9 4.74 -18.14 -4.88
N SER A 10 6.07 -17.97 -4.93
CA SER A 10 7.03 -18.96 -4.44
C SER A 10 6.93 -19.13 -2.91
N LEU A 11 7.49 -20.22 -2.38
CA LEU A 11 7.54 -20.44 -0.93
C LEU A 11 8.35 -19.37 -0.21
N GLU A 12 9.46 -18.91 -0.80
CA GLU A 12 10.29 -17.84 -0.24
C GLU A 12 9.53 -16.51 -0.20
N THR A 13 8.87 -16.16 -1.32
CA THR A 13 8.05 -14.95 -1.38
C THR A 13 6.93 -14.98 -0.34
N ARG A 14 6.25 -16.12 -0.16
CA ARG A 14 5.18 -16.26 0.84
C ARG A 14 5.67 -16.03 2.27
N LYS A 15 6.86 -16.54 2.61
CA LYS A 15 7.47 -16.30 3.93
C LYS A 15 7.74 -14.81 4.17
N GLU A 16 8.27 -14.13 3.15
CA GLU A 16 8.51 -12.68 3.25
C GLU A 16 7.21 -11.88 3.32
N ILE A 17 6.17 -12.27 2.56
CA ILE A 17 4.83 -11.68 2.67
C ILE A 17 4.30 -11.82 4.10
N GLU A 18 4.33 -13.03 4.65
CA GLU A 18 3.80 -13.32 5.98
C GLU A 18 4.54 -12.53 7.07
N LYS A 19 5.87 -12.45 6.97
CA LYS A 19 6.70 -11.62 7.85
C LYS A 19 6.25 -10.16 7.85
N HIS A 20 6.16 -9.53 6.67
CA HIS A 20 5.74 -8.13 6.57
C HIS A 20 4.27 -7.92 7.02
N ILE A 21 3.38 -8.88 6.74
CA ILE A 21 1.99 -8.81 7.21
C ILE A 21 1.96 -8.80 8.74
N ASN A 22 2.74 -9.65 9.41
CA ASN A 22 2.80 -9.71 10.86
C ASN A 22 3.36 -8.40 11.44
N GLU A 23 4.43 -7.85 10.88
CA GLU A 23 4.98 -6.56 11.31
C GLU A 23 3.93 -5.44 11.23
N ILE A 24 3.17 -5.37 10.14
CA ILE A 24 2.15 -4.32 9.92
C ILE A 24 0.90 -4.57 10.79
N LEU A 25 0.59 -5.82 11.12
CA LEU A 25 -0.44 -6.19 12.11
C LEU A 25 -0.03 -5.74 13.52
N GLU A 26 1.23 -5.96 13.91
CA GLU A 26 1.76 -5.53 15.22
C GLU A 26 1.82 -4.01 15.36
N MET A 27 2.05 -3.29 14.25
CA MET A 27 1.99 -1.83 14.19
C MET A 27 0.55 -1.28 14.18
N ASP A 28 -0.48 -2.12 14.24
CA ASP A 28 -1.90 -1.75 14.18
C ASP A 28 -2.29 -0.94 12.92
N VAL A 29 -1.57 -1.14 11.82
CA VAL A 29 -1.85 -0.50 10.53
C VAL A 29 -2.92 -1.27 9.75
N ILE A 30 -2.98 -2.60 9.93
CA ILE A 30 -4.00 -3.47 9.35
C ILE A 30 -4.62 -4.36 10.44
N ARG A 31 -5.79 -4.93 10.15
CA ARG A 31 -6.46 -5.90 11.03
C ARG A 31 -6.93 -7.12 10.25
N LYS A 32 -7.10 -8.24 10.96
CA LYS A 32 -7.81 -9.40 10.42
C LYS A 32 -9.31 -9.08 10.30
N ILE A 33 -9.91 -9.53 9.21
CA ILE A 33 -11.35 -9.40 8.95
C ILE A 33 -12.03 -10.68 9.43
N GLY A 34 -13.11 -10.55 10.19
CA GLY A 34 -13.88 -11.69 10.71
C GLY A 34 -14.70 -12.38 9.61
N HIS A 35 -15.04 -13.66 9.82
CA HIS A 35 -15.80 -14.46 8.84
C HIS A 35 -17.19 -13.89 8.51
N ASN A 36 -17.76 -13.06 9.40
CA ASN A 36 -19.08 -12.44 9.24
C ASN A 36 -19.04 -11.10 8.50
N GLU A 37 -17.86 -10.57 8.20
CA GLU A 37 -17.73 -9.26 7.56
C GLU A 37 -17.77 -9.39 6.03
N ILE A 38 -18.56 -8.53 5.39
CA ILE A 38 -18.69 -8.51 3.93
C ILE A 38 -17.53 -7.68 3.35
N VAL A 39 -16.67 -8.32 2.55
CA VAL A 39 -15.53 -7.66 1.90
C VAL A 39 -15.85 -7.38 0.44
N GLU A 40 -16.22 -6.15 0.09
CA GLU A 40 -16.56 -5.80 -1.30
C GLU A 40 -15.32 -5.67 -2.20
N ASN A 41 -14.18 -5.29 -1.62
CA ASN A 41 -12.95 -4.99 -2.35
C ASN A 41 -11.78 -5.80 -1.79
N THR A 42 -10.98 -6.41 -2.67
CA THR A 42 -9.74 -7.09 -2.27
C THR A 42 -8.57 -6.61 -3.13
N THR A 43 -7.50 -6.22 -2.45
CA THR A 43 -6.25 -5.79 -3.10
C THR A 43 -5.20 -6.87 -2.84
N PRO A 44 -4.71 -7.57 -3.87
CA PRO A 44 -3.65 -8.54 -3.69
C PRO A 44 -2.35 -7.82 -3.36
N VAL A 45 -1.51 -8.46 -2.57
CA VAL A 45 -0.17 -7.98 -2.22
C VAL A 45 0.88 -8.83 -2.93
N LEU A 46 2.01 -8.21 -3.21
CA LEU A 46 3.20 -8.82 -3.80
C LEU A 46 4.44 -8.31 -3.09
N ILE A 47 5.56 -9.02 -3.23
CA ILE A 47 6.86 -8.58 -2.73
C ILE A 47 7.67 -8.04 -3.89
N THR A 48 8.32 -6.91 -3.66
CA THR A 48 9.31 -6.33 -4.56
C THR A 48 10.67 -6.29 -3.87
N TRP A 49 11.75 -6.41 -4.64
CA TRP A 49 13.10 -6.30 -4.12
C TRP A 49 13.69 -4.94 -4.50
N HIS A 50 14.20 -4.20 -3.51
CA HIS A 50 14.82 -2.90 -3.74
C HIS A 50 15.81 -2.57 -2.61
N ASP A 51 17.01 -2.09 -2.96
CA ASP A 51 18.11 -1.77 -2.03
C ASP A 51 18.46 -2.88 -1.04
N GLY A 52 18.53 -4.13 -1.51
CA GLY A 52 18.90 -5.25 -0.64
C GLY A 52 17.81 -5.68 0.34
N LYS A 53 16.57 -5.19 0.17
CA LYS A 53 15.44 -5.48 1.06
C LYS A 53 14.20 -5.85 0.26
N TYR A 54 13.41 -6.76 0.82
CA TYR A 54 12.05 -7.02 0.38
C TYR A 54 11.12 -5.89 0.83
N ARG A 55 10.13 -5.57 0.01
CA ARG A 55 9.09 -4.57 0.30
C ARG A 55 7.74 -5.13 -0.09
N LEU A 56 6.79 -5.12 0.85
CA LEU A 56 5.40 -5.47 0.59
C LEU A 56 4.72 -4.35 -0.20
N CYS A 57 4.07 -4.70 -1.33
CA CYS A 57 3.38 -3.75 -2.20
C CYS A 57 1.96 -4.25 -2.51
N GLY A 58 0.96 -3.41 -2.23
CA GLY A 58 -0.44 -3.68 -2.61
C GLY A 58 -0.71 -3.26 -4.06
N ASP A 59 -1.39 -4.10 -4.85
CA ASP A 59 -1.85 -3.73 -6.19
C ASP A 59 -3.15 -2.91 -6.13
N PHE A 60 -3.00 -1.61 -5.90
CA PHE A 60 -4.12 -0.67 -5.85
C PHE A 60 -4.60 -0.17 -7.23
N ARG A 61 -4.16 -0.75 -8.36
CA ARG A 61 -4.57 -0.25 -9.69
C ARG A 61 -6.08 -0.28 -9.91
N ALA A 62 -6.75 -1.35 -9.46
CA ALA A 62 -8.20 -1.48 -9.57
C ALA A 62 -8.96 -0.45 -8.70
N PRO A 63 -8.69 -0.32 -7.38
CA PRO A 63 -9.35 0.70 -6.57
C PRO A 63 -8.96 2.14 -6.96
N ASN A 64 -7.73 2.40 -7.44
CA ASN A 64 -7.34 3.73 -7.91
C ASN A 64 -8.14 4.18 -9.14
N ASN A 65 -8.52 3.26 -10.03
CA ASN A 65 -9.39 3.56 -11.17
C ASN A 65 -10.86 3.73 -10.76
N TYR A 66 -11.28 3.10 -9.66
CA TYR A 66 -12.66 3.17 -9.16
C TYR A 66 -12.91 4.41 -8.30
N THR A 67 -11.89 4.85 -7.56
CA THR A 67 -11.99 5.98 -6.63
C THR A 67 -11.81 7.32 -7.35
N LYS A 68 -12.53 8.35 -6.89
CA LYS A 68 -12.33 9.72 -7.37
C LYS A 68 -11.04 10.28 -6.75
N ALA A 69 -10.12 10.73 -7.60
CA ALA A 69 -8.88 11.35 -7.14
C ALA A 69 -9.14 12.58 -6.25
N GLY A 70 -8.60 12.56 -5.04
CA GLY A 70 -8.62 13.70 -4.13
C GLY A 70 -7.71 14.82 -4.64
N ARG A 71 -8.29 15.89 -5.18
CA ARG A 71 -7.53 17.06 -5.67
C ARG A 71 -7.23 18.03 -4.54
N TYR A 72 -6.40 17.63 -3.59
CA TYR A 72 -5.84 18.56 -2.60
C TYR A 72 -4.68 19.34 -3.24
N PRO A 73 -4.62 20.68 -3.13
CA PRO A 73 -3.55 21.46 -3.75
C PRO A 73 -2.23 21.21 -3.03
N ILE A 74 -1.39 20.35 -3.63
CA ILE A 74 -0.01 20.17 -3.17
C ILE A 74 0.82 21.33 -3.74
N PRO A 75 1.55 22.09 -2.90
CA PRO A 75 2.38 23.18 -3.38
C PRO A 75 3.45 22.63 -4.33
N ARG A 76 3.63 23.29 -5.47
CA ARG A 76 4.74 22.96 -6.38
C ARG A 76 6.07 23.20 -5.69
N ILE A 77 7.09 22.42 -6.03
CA ILE A 77 8.44 22.51 -5.44
C ILE A 77 8.95 23.97 -5.40
N PRO A 78 8.88 24.79 -6.47
CA PRO A 78 9.36 26.17 -6.42
C PRO A 78 8.59 27.05 -5.42
N HIS A 79 7.29 26.80 -5.23
CA HIS A 79 6.47 27.52 -4.27
C HIS A 79 6.89 27.17 -2.83
N ALA A 80 7.16 25.90 -2.56
CA ALA A 80 7.64 25.44 -1.25
C ALA A 80 9.04 26.02 -0.94
N LEU A 81 9.96 25.99 -1.92
CA LEU A 81 11.32 26.53 -1.76
C LEU A 81 11.34 28.04 -1.50
N LYS A 82 10.46 28.81 -2.15
CA LYS A 82 10.35 30.27 -1.92
C LYS A 82 9.93 30.61 -0.49
N LYS A 83 9.14 29.76 0.17
CA LYS A 83 8.76 29.94 1.58
C LYS A 83 9.93 29.59 2.50
N LEU A 84 10.68 28.53 2.19
CA LEU A 84 11.85 28.10 2.94
C LEU A 84 12.99 29.11 2.90
N ALA A 85 13.27 29.70 1.74
CA ALA A 85 14.31 30.73 1.59
C ALA A 85 14.03 32.02 2.40
N LYS A 86 12.81 32.19 2.92
CA LYS A 86 12.40 33.31 3.78
C LYS A 86 12.23 32.90 5.25
N ALA A 87 12.51 31.65 5.59
CA ALA A 87 12.55 31.21 6.98
C ALA A 87 13.85 31.73 7.62
N LYS A 88 13.73 32.30 8.82
CA LYS A 88 14.83 32.86 9.59
C LYS A 88 15.60 31.76 10.31
#